data_AF-A0A0C3ACB6-F1
#
_entry.id   AF-A0A0C3ACB6-F1
#
_cell.length_a   1.000
_cell.length_b   1.000
_cell.length_c   1.000
_cell.angle_alpha   90.00
_cell.angle_beta   90.00
_cell.angle_gamma   90.00
#
_symmetry.space_group_name_H-M   'P 1'
#
loop_
_entity.id
_entity.type
_entity.pdbx_description
1 polymer ?
#
loop_
_entity_poly.entity_id
_entity_poly.type
_entity_poly.pdbx_seq_one_letter_code
_entity_poly.pdbx_strand_id
1 'polypeptide(L)'
;WLYMLIVGMDANFRLMSRLRSSLSKDPSLAPGWAYFVDYRPYTDFIKEYIHTCVGFQGLLNMLAKKSRGLRATGMGAVSCACHQLFQALGMGDLQKGERCCNMDYIFSSSIQNIGLHLLTVSYDMSCQWFTQFWTREKLLPLHLLLTFPNSGVQAKVPKFHLGSHVEACHAPFSLGYTLGAGRTSSSTDVEGVERNWDELNGQGPSTKEMGPGSQWDTLDDCCGHANWRKTVGLGEWVFILLVLNTDMNPRQPSSQVAIGGYCSSTVITSRFYQF
;
A
#
# COMPACT_ATOMS: atom_id res chain seq x y z
N TRP A 1 -1.84 15.99 -11.08
CA TRP A 1 -0.82 15.22 -10.38
C TRP A 1 -0.09 16.09 -9.36
N LEU A 2 0.40 17.30 -9.72
CA LEU A 2 1.05 18.21 -8.75
C LEU A 2 0.21 18.60 -7.52
N TYR A 3 -1.11 18.77 -7.69
CA TYR A 3 -2.04 19.16 -6.62
C TYR A 3 -2.95 18.02 -6.16
N MET A 4 -2.53 16.78 -6.38
CA MET A 4 -3.33 15.60 -6.09
C MET A 4 -2.48 14.57 -5.34
N LEU A 5 -2.99 14.09 -4.21
CA LEU A 5 -2.43 12.91 -3.59
C LEU A 5 -2.90 11.68 -4.36
N ILE A 6 -1.97 10.79 -4.73
CA ILE A 6 -2.30 9.48 -5.28
C ILE A 6 -1.74 8.43 -4.33
N VAL A 7 -2.60 7.61 -3.76
CA VAL A 7 -2.25 6.52 -2.86
C VAL A 7 -2.75 5.19 -3.40
N GLY A 8 -1.99 4.13 -3.17
CA GLY A 8 -2.41 2.75 -3.38
C GLY A 8 -2.56 2.06 -2.04
N MET A 9 -3.60 1.27 -1.86
CA MET A 9 -3.80 0.43 -0.68
C MET A 9 -4.04 -1.01 -1.08
N ASP A 10 -3.60 -1.93 -0.24
CA ASP A 10 -3.73 -3.38 -0.44
C ASP A 10 -3.53 -4.15 0.88
N ALA A 11 -3.91 -5.43 0.90
CA ALA A 11 -3.74 -6.36 1.99
C ALA A 11 -2.75 -7.49 1.66
N ASN A 12 -1.75 -7.66 2.52
CA ASN A 12 -0.74 -8.70 2.42
C ASN A 12 -0.93 -9.80 3.48
N PHE A 13 -1.21 -11.03 3.02
CA PHE A 13 -1.40 -12.21 3.88
C PHE A 13 -0.14 -13.04 4.11
N ARG A 14 1.00 -12.68 3.50
CA ARG A 14 2.30 -13.32 3.75
C ARG A 14 2.89 -12.87 5.09
N LEU A 15 2.60 -11.62 5.47
CA LEU A 15 3.03 -11.01 6.73
C LEU A 15 2.01 -11.28 7.85
N MET A 16 1.79 -12.55 8.16
CA MET A 16 0.91 -12.97 9.26
C MET A 16 1.66 -13.00 10.60
N SER A 17 0.92 -12.89 11.70
CA SER A 17 1.45 -12.92 13.06
C SER A 17 0.85 -14.09 13.84
N ARG A 18 1.69 -14.96 14.42
CA ARG A 18 1.21 -16.00 15.33
C ARG A 18 0.88 -15.40 16.69
N LEU A 19 0.02 -16.09 17.43
CA LEU A 19 -0.32 -15.69 18.80
C LEU A 19 0.86 -16.03 19.73
N ARG A 20 1.85 -15.15 19.73
CA ARG A 20 3.08 -15.21 20.51
C ARG A 20 3.10 -14.05 21.50
N SER A 21 3.43 -14.33 22.75
CA SER A 21 3.47 -13.32 23.83
C SER A 21 2.12 -12.58 24.05
N SER A 22 2.18 -11.43 24.72
CA SER A 22 1.06 -10.52 24.97
C SER A 22 1.54 -9.08 24.93
N LEU A 23 0.64 -8.13 24.69
CA LEU A 23 0.93 -6.69 24.68
C LEU A 23 1.50 -6.18 26.01
N SER A 24 1.21 -6.86 27.12
CA SER A 24 1.77 -6.55 28.44
C SER A 24 3.23 -6.98 28.60
N LYS A 25 3.65 -8.04 27.91
CA LYS A 25 5.00 -8.60 27.97
C LYS A 25 5.90 -8.06 26.86
N ASP A 26 5.31 -7.69 25.74
CA ASP A 26 5.98 -7.17 24.55
C ASP A 26 5.14 -6.02 23.95
N PRO A 27 5.14 -4.84 24.60
CA PRO A 27 4.54 -3.63 24.04
C PRO A 27 5.42 -3.05 22.92
N SER A 28 4.82 -2.35 21.97
CA SER A 28 5.58 -1.52 21.01
C SER A 28 6.23 -0.34 21.73
N LEU A 29 7.41 0.04 21.27
CA LEU A 29 8.16 1.18 21.78
C LEU A 29 7.53 2.53 21.43
N ALA A 30 6.89 2.64 20.26
CA ALA A 30 6.40 3.92 19.71
C ALA A 30 5.08 3.73 18.92
N PRO A 31 3.98 3.34 19.58
CA PRO A 31 2.73 3.03 18.90
C PRO A 31 2.18 4.28 18.19
N GLY A 32 1.95 4.18 16.88
CA GLY A 32 1.40 5.28 16.10
C GLY A 32 2.39 6.43 15.83
N TRP A 33 3.70 6.20 15.90
CA TRP A 33 4.70 7.25 15.64
C TRP A 33 5.35 7.15 14.25
N ALA A 34 5.17 6.03 13.55
CA ALA A 34 5.77 5.77 12.26
C ALA A 34 4.73 5.29 11.23
N TYR A 35 4.85 4.06 10.72
CA TYR A 35 4.00 3.55 9.63
C TYR A 35 2.77 2.81 10.15
N PHE A 36 2.89 2.12 11.28
CA PHE A 36 1.73 1.48 11.91
C PHE A 36 0.83 2.50 12.61
N VAL A 37 -0.49 2.32 12.47
CA VAL A 37 -1.48 2.99 13.32
C VAL A 37 -1.28 2.59 14.79
N ASP A 38 -1.68 3.46 15.73
CA ASP A 38 -1.71 3.06 17.14
C ASP A 38 -2.68 1.87 17.31
N TYR A 39 -2.11 0.73 17.69
CA TYR A 39 -2.82 -0.53 17.80
C TYR A 39 -3.95 -0.48 18.82
N ARG A 40 -3.90 0.40 19.84
CA ARG A 40 -4.91 0.47 20.90
C ARG A 40 -6.24 1.02 20.38
N PRO A 41 -6.35 2.30 19.94
CA PRO A 41 -7.60 2.83 19.40
C PRO A 41 -8.03 2.07 18.15
N TYR A 42 -7.09 1.55 17.36
CA TYR A 42 -7.40 0.73 16.21
C TYR A 42 -8.11 -0.58 16.59
N THR A 43 -7.55 -1.34 17.53
CA THR A 43 -8.15 -2.61 17.95
C THR A 43 -9.51 -2.43 18.60
N ASP A 44 -9.67 -1.35 19.38
CA ASP A 44 -10.95 -1.06 20.05
C ASP A 44 -12.04 -0.67 19.03
N PHE A 45 -11.71 0.16 18.04
CA PHE A 45 -12.61 0.47 16.92
C PHE A 45 -13.04 -0.80 16.17
N ILE A 46 -12.10 -1.68 15.81
CA ILE A 46 -12.42 -2.90 15.07
C ILE A 46 -13.35 -3.82 15.86
N LYS A 47 -13.15 -3.95 17.18
CA LYS A 47 -14.06 -4.73 18.04
C LYS A 47 -15.48 -4.16 18.02
N GLU A 48 -15.62 -2.86 18.25
CA GLU A 48 -16.93 -2.19 18.29
C GLU A 48 -17.67 -2.29 16.94
N TYR A 49 -16.96 -2.13 15.84
CA TYR A 49 -17.52 -2.23 14.49
C TYR A 49 -18.10 -3.62 14.19
N ILE A 50 -17.46 -4.70 14.65
CA ILE A 50 -17.94 -6.07 14.44
C ILE A 50 -19.26 -6.30 15.19
N HIS A 51 -19.41 -5.74 16.39
CA HIS A 51 -20.62 -5.91 17.20
C HIS A 51 -21.85 -5.25 16.58
N THR A 52 -21.66 -4.22 15.74
CA THR A 52 -22.75 -3.44 15.14
C THR A 52 -23.13 -3.89 13.72
N CYS A 53 -22.27 -4.65 13.02
CA CYS A 53 -22.50 -5.03 11.62
C CYS A 53 -22.93 -6.49 11.43
N VAL A 54 -24.24 -6.75 11.57
CA VAL A 54 -24.84 -8.11 11.53
C VAL A 54 -24.73 -8.79 10.14
N GLY A 55 -24.70 -8.02 9.05
CA GLY A 55 -24.64 -8.52 7.68
C GLY A 55 -23.28 -9.04 7.22
N PHE A 56 -22.21 -8.74 7.96
CA PHE A 56 -20.83 -9.08 7.58
C PHE A 56 -20.36 -10.45 8.09
N GLN A 57 -21.09 -11.04 9.06
CA GLN A 57 -20.69 -12.27 9.75
C GLN A 57 -20.63 -13.50 8.83
N GLY A 58 -21.49 -13.55 7.80
CA GLY A 58 -21.61 -14.69 6.86
C GLY A 58 -20.46 -14.78 5.85
N LEU A 59 -20.07 -13.65 5.25
CA LEU A 59 -18.97 -13.57 4.27
C LEU A 59 -17.61 -13.86 4.94
N LEU A 60 -17.43 -13.37 6.17
CA LEU A 60 -16.23 -13.55 6.99
C LEU A 60 -15.89 -15.01 7.34
N ASN A 61 -16.88 -15.90 7.35
CA ASN A 61 -16.65 -17.31 7.70
C ASN A 61 -16.10 -18.13 6.53
N MET A 62 -16.33 -17.72 5.27
CA MET A 62 -15.76 -18.42 4.11
C MET A 62 -14.27 -18.13 3.92
N LEU A 63 -13.82 -16.90 4.18
CA LEU A 63 -12.41 -16.48 3.99
C LEU A 63 -11.47 -16.91 5.14
N ALA A 64 -12.02 -17.31 6.29
CA ALA A 64 -11.25 -17.44 7.54
C ALA A 64 -10.73 -18.84 7.89
N LYS A 65 -10.72 -19.80 6.95
CA LYS A 65 -10.38 -21.21 7.21
C LYS A 65 -8.95 -21.47 7.75
N LYS A 66 -8.07 -20.47 7.81
CA LYS A 66 -6.67 -20.58 8.29
C LYS A 66 -6.28 -19.62 9.44
N SER A 67 -7.24 -19.09 10.20
CA SER A 67 -6.98 -18.09 11.25
C SER A 67 -6.58 -18.65 12.63
N ARG A 68 -6.70 -19.97 12.86
CA ARG A 68 -6.46 -20.56 14.18
C ARG A 68 -4.99 -20.45 14.60
N GLY A 69 -4.74 -19.87 15.77
CA GLY A 69 -3.39 -19.67 16.32
C GLY A 69 -2.67 -18.43 15.77
N LEU A 70 -3.35 -17.60 14.98
CA LEU A 70 -2.84 -16.31 14.52
C LEU A 70 -3.42 -15.18 15.35
N ARG A 71 -2.57 -14.18 15.66
CA ARG A 71 -2.96 -12.87 16.19
C ARG A 71 -3.51 -12.00 15.06
N ALA A 72 -2.82 -12.02 13.93
CA ALA A 72 -3.18 -11.31 12.71
C ALA A 72 -2.99 -12.25 11.51
N THR A 73 -3.97 -12.28 10.61
CA THR A 73 -3.96 -13.09 9.39
C THR A 73 -3.13 -12.47 8.26
N GLY A 74 -2.76 -11.21 8.39
CA GLY A 74 -2.05 -10.40 7.42
C GLY A 74 -2.03 -8.95 7.87
N MET A 75 -1.64 -8.05 6.97
CA MET A 75 -1.58 -6.62 7.21
C MET A 75 -2.14 -5.85 6.01
N GLY A 76 -2.83 -4.74 6.28
CA GLY A 76 -3.15 -3.74 5.26
C GLY A 76 -2.06 -2.68 5.23
N ALA A 77 -1.79 -2.14 4.05
CA ALA A 77 -0.99 -0.93 3.91
C ALA A 77 -1.57 0.07 2.91
N VAL A 78 -1.19 1.32 3.10
CA VAL A 78 -1.38 2.44 2.18
C VAL A 78 -0.01 3.01 1.87
N SER A 79 0.24 3.27 0.60
CA SER A 79 1.50 3.80 0.10
C SER A 79 1.25 4.93 -0.90
N CYS A 80 2.20 5.84 -1.02
CA CYS A 80 2.21 6.81 -2.09
C CYS A 80 2.37 6.07 -3.43
N ALA A 81 1.40 6.21 -4.32
CA ALA A 81 1.46 5.59 -5.64
C ALA A 81 2.60 6.16 -6.50
N CYS A 82 2.84 7.48 -6.39
CA CYS A 82 3.81 8.19 -7.22
C CYS A 82 5.26 7.82 -6.88
N HIS A 83 5.56 7.61 -5.60
CA HIS A 83 6.93 7.42 -5.13
C HIS A 83 7.16 6.05 -4.50
N GLN A 84 6.11 5.23 -4.39
CA GLN A 84 6.14 3.90 -3.80
C GLN A 84 6.69 3.92 -2.36
N LEU A 85 6.33 4.97 -1.62
CA LEU A 85 6.72 5.13 -0.22
C LEU A 85 5.58 4.65 0.68
N PHE A 86 5.88 3.90 1.73
CA PHE A 86 4.90 3.62 2.78
C PHE A 86 4.42 4.93 3.41
N GLN A 87 3.11 5.09 3.57
CA GLN A 87 2.55 6.26 4.23
C GLN A 87 2.69 6.13 5.75
N ALA A 88 2.96 7.26 6.41
CA ALA A 88 2.87 7.35 7.87
C ALA A 88 1.45 6.98 8.32
N LEU A 89 1.33 6.19 9.39
CA LEU A 89 0.07 5.62 9.88
C LEU A 89 -0.74 4.87 8.81
N GLY A 90 -0.07 4.42 7.75
CA GLY A 90 -0.65 3.71 6.63
C GLY A 90 -0.61 2.22 6.77
N MET A 91 -0.26 1.64 7.92
CA MET A 91 -0.23 0.18 8.11
C MET A 91 -1.03 -0.27 9.31
N GLY A 92 -1.63 -1.47 9.22
CA GLY A 92 -2.36 -2.05 10.34
C GLY A 92 -2.62 -3.55 10.17
N ASP A 93 -2.76 -4.25 11.29
CA ASP A 93 -3.03 -5.68 11.31
C ASP A 93 -4.44 -6.03 10.87
N LEU A 94 -4.55 -7.15 10.15
CA LEU A 94 -5.83 -7.75 9.77
C LEU A 94 -6.16 -8.92 10.70
N GLN A 95 -7.07 -8.70 11.66
CA GLN A 95 -7.37 -9.70 12.70
C GLN A 95 -8.01 -10.96 12.10
N LYS A 96 -8.84 -10.82 11.06
CA LYS A 96 -9.49 -11.96 10.38
C LYS A 96 -9.84 -11.59 8.94
N GLY A 97 -8.85 -11.75 8.07
CA GLY A 97 -8.90 -11.36 6.67
C GLY A 97 -8.95 -9.85 6.49
N GLU A 98 -8.94 -9.44 5.24
CA GLU A 98 -9.17 -8.06 4.86
C GLU A 98 -10.65 -7.70 5.05
N ARG A 99 -10.91 -6.62 5.80
CA ARG A 99 -12.25 -6.12 6.05
C ARG A 99 -12.30 -4.65 5.75
N CYS A 100 -13.46 -4.17 5.31
CA CYS A 100 -13.63 -2.75 5.00
C CYS A 100 -13.29 -1.87 6.20
N CYS A 101 -13.70 -2.22 7.43
CA CYS A 101 -13.35 -1.42 8.60
C CYS A 101 -11.84 -1.35 8.87
N ASN A 102 -11.09 -2.43 8.62
CA ASN A 102 -9.63 -2.40 8.72
C ASN A 102 -9.05 -1.41 7.70
N MET A 103 -9.45 -1.53 6.44
CA MET A 103 -8.92 -0.69 5.35
C MET A 103 -9.39 0.76 5.45
N ASP A 104 -10.64 1.02 5.86
CA ASP A 104 -11.18 2.37 6.06
C ASP A 104 -10.37 3.13 7.10
N TYR A 105 -10.04 2.49 8.23
CA TYR A 105 -9.25 3.10 9.30
C TYR A 105 -7.81 3.37 8.85
N ILE A 106 -7.14 2.37 8.26
CA ILE A 106 -5.76 2.50 7.79
C ILE A 106 -5.66 3.58 6.70
N PHE A 107 -6.55 3.54 5.72
CA PHE A 107 -6.63 4.56 4.67
C PHE A 107 -6.83 5.95 5.25
N SER A 108 -7.85 6.13 6.09
CA SER A 108 -8.19 7.45 6.61
C SER A 108 -7.10 7.98 7.54
N SER A 109 -6.43 7.12 8.30
CA SER A 109 -5.28 7.50 9.14
C SER A 109 -4.08 7.97 8.30
N SER A 110 -3.81 7.29 7.19
CA SER A 110 -2.67 7.59 6.31
C SER A 110 -2.76 8.92 5.55
N ILE A 111 -3.96 9.48 5.43
CA ILE A 111 -4.22 10.72 4.67
C ILE A 111 -4.56 11.92 5.56
N GLN A 112 -4.45 11.75 6.88
CA GLN A 112 -4.67 12.86 7.81
C GLN A 112 -3.62 13.97 7.61
N ASN A 113 -4.02 15.20 7.88
CA ASN A 113 -3.16 16.39 7.79
C ASN A 113 -2.59 16.69 6.40
N ILE A 114 -3.19 16.16 5.33
CA ILE A 114 -2.80 16.47 3.96
C ILE A 114 -3.55 17.73 3.50
N GLY A 115 -2.81 18.80 3.20
CA GLY A 115 -3.35 20.10 2.74
C GLY A 115 -3.76 20.15 1.27
N LEU A 116 -4.04 19.01 0.64
CA LEU A 116 -4.45 18.93 -0.77
C LEU A 116 -5.96 18.79 -0.88
N HIS A 117 -6.52 19.21 -2.02
CA HIS A 117 -7.97 19.15 -2.26
C HIS A 117 -8.38 17.98 -3.15
N LEU A 118 -7.42 17.30 -3.77
CA LEU A 118 -7.66 16.18 -4.68
C LEU A 118 -6.94 14.94 -4.18
N LEU A 119 -7.67 13.83 -4.16
CA LEU A 119 -7.22 12.53 -3.71
C LEU A 119 -7.65 11.46 -4.71
N THR A 120 -6.68 10.67 -5.19
CA THR A 120 -6.96 9.42 -5.88
C THR A 120 -6.48 8.27 -5.00
N VAL A 121 -7.40 7.38 -4.66
CA VAL A 121 -7.09 6.10 -4.01
C VAL A 121 -7.19 4.99 -5.03
N SER A 122 -6.18 4.13 -5.07
CA SER A 122 -6.19 2.91 -5.85
C SER A 122 -6.27 1.70 -4.93
N TYR A 123 -7.09 0.74 -5.31
CA TYR A 123 -7.31 -0.48 -4.57
C TYR A 123 -7.97 -1.51 -5.48
N ASP A 124 -7.55 -2.76 -5.36
CA ASP A 124 -8.09 -3.89 -6.12
C ASP A 124 -9.61 -3.94 -6.06
N MET A 125 -10.18 -3.76 -4.86
CA MET A 125 -11.61 -3.79 -4.66
C MET A 125 -12.26 -2.41 -4.63
N SER A 126 -11.62 -1.36 -5.18
CA SER A 126 -12.16 0.01 -5.20
C SER A 126 -13.60 0.09 -5.68
N CYS A 127 -13.95 -0.68 -6.72
CA CYS A 127 -15.29 -0.65 -7.30
C CYS A 127 -16.40 -1.16 -6.37
N GLN A 128 -16.05 -1.95 -5.36
CA GLN A 128 -16.97 -2.43 -4.33
C GLN A 128 -16.83 -1.58 -3.08
N TRP A 129 -15.59 -1.42 -2.61
CA TRP A 129 -15.25 -0.72 -1.38
C TRP A 129 -15.74 0.73 -1.35
N PHE A 130 -15.55 1.48 -2.44
CA PHE A 130 -15.84 2.92 -2.47
C PHE A 130 -17.34 3.23 -2.48
N THR A 131 -18.19 2.30 -2.93
CA THR A 131 -19.65 2.50 -3.04
C THR A 131 -20.30 2.86 -1.71
N GLN A 132 -19.80 2.28 -0.62
CA GLN A 132 -20.30 2.50 0.74
C GLN A 132 -19.30 3.26 1.61
N PHE A 133 -18.18 3.73 1.05
CA PHE A 133 -17.11 4.37 1.82
C PHE A 133 -17.62 5.56 2.63
N TRP A 134 -18.35 6.50 2.01
CA TRP A 134 -18.90 7.68 2.70
C TRP A 134 -19.94 7.36 3.79
N THR A 135 -20.55 6.17 3.75
CA THR A 135 -21.44 5.72 4.83
C THR A 135 -20.63 5.17 5.99
N ARG A 136 -19.56 4.43 5.70
CA ARG A 136 -18.67 3.84 6.72
C ARG A 136 -17.73 4.86 7.34
N GLU A 137 -17.33 5.88 6.59
CA GLU A 137 -16.47 6.99 7.06
C GLU A 137 -17.09 7.68 8.28
N LYS A 138 -18.41 7.85 8.30
CA LYS A 138 -19.15 8.42 9.45
C LYS A 138 -19.07 7.58 10.73
N LEU A 139 -18.66 6.31 10.61
CA LEU A 139 -18.46 5.40 11.74
C LEU A 139 -17.03 5.49 12.28
N LEU A 140 -16.10 6.13 11.57
CA LEU A 140 -14.73 6.32 12.02
C LEU A 140 -14.68 7.32 13.19
N PRO A 141 -13.64 7.24 14.03
CA PRO A 141 -13.34 8.28 15.01
C PRO A 141 -13.29 9.66 14.37
N LEU A 142 -13.78 10.69 15.08
CA LEU A 142 -13.87 12.07 14.57
C LEU A 142 -12.56 12.62 13.99
N HIS A 143 -11.41 12.25 14.56
CA HIS A 143 -10.09 12.69 14.11
C HIS A 143 -9.59 11.96 12.84
N LEU A 144 -10.32 10.95 12.36
CA LEU A 144 -10.04 10.21 11.14
C LEU A 144 -11.02 10.53 10.02
N LEU A 145 -11.98 11.41 10.25
CA LEU A 145 -12.88 11.86 9.18
C LEU A 145 -12.09 12.60 8.10
N LEU A 146 -12.51 12.44 6.85
CA LEU A 146 -11.78 13.02 5.73
C LEU A 146 -12.00 14.53 5.68
N THR A 147 -10.90 15.27 5.52
CA THR A 147 -10.93 16.72 5.27
C THR A 147 -11.13 17.06 3.79
N PHE A 148 -11.07 16.06 2.91
CA PHE A 148 -11.27 16.21 1.47
C PHE A 148 -12.75 16.39 1.14
N PRO A 149 -13.10 17.28 0.18
CA PRO A 149 -14.46 17.32 -0.33
C PRO A 149 -14.79 16.02 -1.06
N ASN A 150 -16.03 15.52 -0.96
CA ASN A 150 -16.42 14.26 -1.59
C ASN A 150 -16.16 14.26 -3.11
N SER A 151 -16.33 15.40 -3.78
CA SER A 151 -16.04 15.57 -5.21
C SER A 151 -14.55 15.55 -5.55
N GLY A 152 -13.68 15.76 -4.56
CA GLY A 152 -12.24 15.73 -4.69
C GLY A 152 -11.62 14.34 -4.49
N VAL A 153 -12.40 13.35 -4.08
CA VAL A 153 -11.91 11.97 -3.86
C VAL A 153 -12.37 11.06 -5.00
N GLN A 154 -11.41 10.34 -5.58
CA GLN A 154 -11.65 9.41 -6.67
C GLN A 154 -11.06 8.04 -6.32
N ALA A 155 -11.84 6.98 -6.47
CA ALA A 155 -11.37 5.61 -6.32
C ALA A 155 -11.10 4.98 -7.69
N LYS A 156 -10.00 4.22 -7.78
CA LYS A 156 -9.51 3.58 -9.01
C LYS A 156 -9.06 2.16 -8.71
N VAL A 157 -9.09 1.31 -9.72
CA VAL A 157 -8.55 -0.05 -9.62
C VAL A 157 -7.19 -0.06 -10.32
N PRO A 158 -6.16 -0.69 -9.73
CA PRO A 158 -4.85 -0.80 -10.37
C PRO A 158 -4.96 -1.43 -11.76
N LYS A 159 -4.07 -1.03 -12.67
CA LYS A 159 -4.22 -1.33 -14.10
C LYS A 159 -4.20 -2.84 -14.39
N PHE A 160 -3.38 -3.60 -13.67
CA PHE A 160 -3.27 -5.03 -13.86
C PHE A 160 -4.53 -5.76 -13.36
N HIS A 161 -5.14 -5.25 -12.30
CA HIS A 161 -6.31 -5.85 -11.66
C HIS A 161 -7.61 -5.50 -12.38
N LEU A 162 -7.69 -4.33 -13.02
CA LEU A 162 -8.91 -3.84 -13.67
C LEU A 162 -9.49 -4.83 -14.71
N GLY A 163 -8.63 -5.57 -15.42
CA GLY A 163 -9.06 -6.58 -16.40
C GLY A 163 -9.83 -7.75 -15.80
N SER A 164 -9.70 -8.02 -14.50
CA SER A 164 -10.43 -9.07 -13.78
C SER A 164 -11.79 -8.60 -13.25
N HIS A 165 -12.14 -7.32 -13.44
CA HIS A 165 -13.43 -6.78 -13.05
C HIS A 165 -14.45 -6.88 -14.18
N VAL A 166 -15.74 -6.78 -13.84
CA VAL A 166 -16.83 -6.68 -14.82
C VAL A 166 -16.66 -5.42 -15.68
N GLU A 167 -17.11 -5.47 -16.93
CA GLU A 167 -16.92 -4.37 -17.91
C GLU A 167 -17.43 -3.02 -17.41
N ALA A 168 -18.51 -3.00 -16.62
CA ALA A 168 -19.06 -1.80 -16.02
C ALA A 168 -18.05 -1.06 -15.10
N CYS A 169 -17.04 -1.75 -14.58
CA CYS A 169 -15.99 -1.15 -13.77
C CYS A 169 -14.85 -0.54 -14.61
N HIS A 170 -14.67 -0.98 -15.85
CA HIS A 170 -13.47 -0.65 -16.65
C HIS A 170 -13.34 0.85 -16.88
N ALA A 171 -14.39 1.52 -17.36
CA ALA A 171 -14.31 2.96 -17.62
C ALA A 171 -14.26 3.81 -16.34
N PRO A 172 -15.16 3.64 -15.35
CA PRO A 172 -15.20 4.52 -14.17
C PRO A 172 -13.98 4.39 -13.25
N PHE A 173 -13.43 3.17 -13.12
CA PHE A 173 -12.32 2.89 -12.21
C PHE A 173 -10.95 2.85 -12.91
N SER A 174 -10.90 3.03 -14.24
CA SER A 174 -9.63 3.18 -14.95
C SER A 174 -8.95 4.49 -14.59
N LEU A 175 -7.71 4.37 -14.14
CA LEU A 175 -6.85 5.52 -13.93
C LEU A 175 -6.49 6.24 -15.24
N GLY A 176 -6.41 5.51 -16.35
CA GLY A 176 -6.12 6.08 -17.67
C GLY A 176 -7.19 7.06 -18.17
N TYR A 177 -8.41 6.97 -17.65
CA TYR A 177 -9.51 7.90 -17.93
C TYR A 177 -9.71 8.95 -16.83
N THR A 178 -8.78 9.05 -15.88
CA THR A 178 -8.90 9.93 -14.73
C THR A 178 -8.20 11.25 -14.96
N LEU A 179 -8.98 12.34 -14.90
CA LEU A 179 -8.45 13.69 -15.08
C LEU A 179 -7.39 13.99 -14.01
N GLY A 180 -6.21 14.40 -14.45
CA GLY A 180 -5.13 14.82 -13.56
C GLY A 180 -4.25 13.69 -13.01
N ALA A 181 -4.50 12.42 -13.34
CA ALA A 181 -3.69 11.29 -12.88
C ALA A 181 -2.23 11.31 -13.38
N GLY A 182 -1.96 11.99 -14.50
CA GLY A 182 -0.63 12.04 -15.12
C GLY A 182 -0.22 10.70 -15.76
N ARG A 183 0.82 10.73 -16.60
CA ARG A 183 1.41 9.53 -17.23
C ARG A 183 2.84 9.27 -16.73
N THR A 184 3.08 9.23 -15.42
CA THR A 184 4.40 8.80 -14.91
C THR A 184 4.36 7.30 -14.61
N SER A 185 5.43 6.55 -14.88
CA SER A 185 5.45 5.08 -14.78
C SER A 185 4.91 4.53 -13.46
N SER A 186 5.24 5.17 -12.33
CA SER A 186 4.74 4.86 -11.00
C SER A 186 3.28 5.29 -10.75
N SER A 187 2.83 6.39 -11.38
CA SER A 187 1.43 6.83 -11.32
C SER A 187 0.54 6.16 -12.37
N THR A 188 1.05 5.45 -13.38
CA THR A 188 0.23 4.88 -14.46
C THR A 188 -0.39 3.53 -14.18
N ASP A 189 0.25 2.73 -13.32
CA ASP A 189 -0.28 1.42 -12.96
C ASP A 189 -0.90 1.40 -11.56
N VAL A 190 -0.36 2.23 -10.66
CA VAL A 190 -0.70 2.28 -9.24
C VAL A 190 -0.61 0.91 -8.58
N GLU A 191 0.38 0.13 -9.02
CA GLU A 191 0.77 -1.17 -8.46
C GLU A 191 1.89 -1.00 -7.41
N GLY A 192 2.12 0.23 -6.94
CA GLY A 192 3.23 0.57 -6.06
C GLY A 192 3.20 -0.17 -4.72
N VAL A 193 2.01 -0.45 -4.20
CA VAL A 193 1.83 -1.16 -2.93
C VAL A 193 2.31 -2.62 -3.01
N GLU A 194 2.14 -3.29 -4.16
CA GLU A 194 2.62 -4.66 -4.38
C GLU A 194 4.15 -4.74 -4.42
N ARG A 195 4.80 -3.73 -5.01
CA ARG A 195 6.28 -3.62 -5.00
C ARG A 195 6.81 -3.40 -3.58
N ASN A 196 6.11 -2.59 -2.81
CA ASN A 196 6.40 -2.38 -1.39
C ASN A 196 6.26 -3.68 -0.60
N TRP A 197 5.28 -4.52 -0.93
CA TRP A 197 5.15 -5.84 -0.34
C TRP A 197 6.30 -6.77 -0.69
N ASP A 198 6.78 -6.76 -1.93
CA ASP A 198 7.93 -7.56 -2.33
C ASP A 198 9.17 -7.29 -1.45
N GLU A 199 9.43 -6.01 -1.13
CA GLU A 199 10.51 -5.60 -0.22
C GLU A 199 10.34 -6.12 1.21
N LEU A 200 9.10 -6.16 1.73
CA LEU A 200 8.82 -6.60 3.10
C LEU A 200 8.62 -8.11 3.24
N ASN A 201 8.20 -8.81 2.19
CA ASN A 201 7.81 -10.21 2.25
C ASN A 201 8.93 -11.13 2.77
N GLY A 202 10.19 -10.77 2.54
CA GLY A 202 11.35 -11.47 3.09
C GLY A 202 11.38 -11.51 4.62
N GLN A 203 10.72 -10.56 5.29
CA GLN A 203 10.62 -10.50 6.77
C GLN A 203 9.49 -11.35 7.33
N GLY A 204 8.60 -11.88 6.49
CA GLY A 204 7.44 -12.67 6.95
C GLY A 204 7.81 -13.83 7.86
N PRO A 205 8.78 -14.71 7.51
CA PRO A 205 9.14 -15.85 8.34
C PRO A 205 9.66 -15.48 9.74
N SER A 206 10.47 -14.42 9.86
CA SER A 206 11.06 -13.99 11.15
C SER A 206 10.03 -13.26 12.00
N THR A 207 9.33 -12.29 11.42
CA THR A 207 8.35 -11.45 12.13
C THR A 207 7.11 -12.22 12.56
N LYS A 208 6.76 -13.31 11.88
CA LYS A 208 5.61 -14.17 12.21
C LYS A 208 5.68 -14.81 13.59
N GLU A 209 6.89 -15.08 14.11
CA GLU A 209 7.10 -15.70 15.43
C GLU A 209 7.38 -14.68 16.53
N MET A 210 7.56 -13.40 16.19
CA MET A 210 7.75 -12.33 17.17
C MET A 210 6.48 -12.07 17.98
N GLY A 211 6.64 -11.50 19.17
CA GLY A 211 5.51 -10.92 19.88
C GLY A 211 4.99 -9.65 19.17
N PRO A 212 3.84 -9.11 19.61
CA PRO A 212 3.19 -8.00 18.91
C PRO A 212 4.04 -6.72 18.85
N GLY A 213 4.61 -6.29 19.97
CA GLY A 213 5.43 -5.07 20.02
C GLY A 213 6.67 -5.18 19.15
N SER A 214 7.45 -6.23 19.37
CA SER A 214 8.66 -6.53 18.61
C SER A 214 8.40 -6.64 17.10
N GLN A 215 7.27 -7.23 16.70
CA GLN A 215 6.88 -7.34 15.29
C GLN A 215 6.63 -5.97 14.67
N TRP A 216 5.81 -5.12 15.29
CA TRP A 216 5.50 -3.80 14.76
C TRP A 216 6.75 -2.94 14.66
N ASP A 217 7.57 -2.90 15.71
CA ASP A 217 8.78 -2.09 15.73
C ASP A 217 9.79 -2.55 14.65
N THR A 218 9.92 -3.87 14.44
CA THR A 218 10.77 -4.42 13.37
C THR A 218 10.27 -4.03 11.98
N LEU A 219 8.96 -4.09 11.76
CA LEU A 219 8.37 -3.75 10.47
C LEU A 219 8.38 -2.25 10.20
N ASP A 220 8.19 -1.42 11.23
CA ASP A 220 8.37 0.04 11.13
C ASP A 220 9.80 0.38 10.68
N ASP A 221 10.82 -0.27 11.25
CA ASP A 221 12.22 -0.10 10.82
C ASP A 221 12.43 -0.54 9.37
N CYS A 222 11.88 -1.69 8.96
CA CYS A 222 11.97 -2.17 7.58
C CYS A 222 11.32 -1.20 6.58
N CYS A 223 10.13 -0.67 6.90
CA CYS A 223 9.45 0.36 6.11
C CYS A 223 10.28 1.64 6.05
N GLY A 224 10.88 2.05 7.17
CA GLY A 224 11.79 3.17 7.27
C GLY A 224 12.99 3.02 6.34
N HIS A 225 13.63 1.86 6.36
CA HIS A 225 14.75 1.54 5.48
C HIS A 225 14.35 1.56 4.00
N ALA A 226 13.22 0.95 3.64
CA ALA A 226 12.68 0.95 2.26
C ALA A 226 12.44 2.39 1.76
N ASN A 227 11.76 3.21 2.57
CA ASN A 227 11.50 4.60 2.25
C ASN A 227 12.78 5.43 2.16
N TRP A 228 13.73 5.24 3.07
CA TRP A 228 15.01 5.92 3.06
C TRP A 228 15.79 5.60 1.78
N ARG A 229 15.91 4.32 1.41
CA ARG A 229 16.59 3.89 0.16
C ARG A 229 15.98 4.53 -1.07
N LYS A 230 14.65 4.57 -1.17
CA LYS A 230 13.93 5.23 -2.27
C LYS A 230 14.18 6.73 -2.30
N THR A 231 14.20 7.37 -1.13
CA THR A 231 14.40 8.82 -1.00
C THR A 231 15.81 9.22 -1.41
N VAL A 232 16.84 8.54 -0.93
CA VAL A 232 18.23 8.87 -1.27
C VAL A 232 18.58 8.48 -2.70
N GLY A 233 18.00 7.39 -3.22
CA GLY A 233 18.21 6.96 -4.61
C GLY A 233 17.47 7.83 -5.64
N LEU A 234 16.46 8.61 -5.23
CA LEU A 234 15.64 9.40 -6.16
C LEU A 234 16.49 10.36 -7.01
N GLY A 235 17.54 10.95 -6.43
CA GLY A 235 18.46 11.85 -7.13
C GLY A 235 19.19 11.17 -8.29
N GLU A 236 19.69 9.94 -8.08
CA GLU A 236 20.37 9.17 -9.12
C GLU A 236 19.43 8.78 -10.24
N TRP A 237 18.20 8.34 -9.91
CA TRP A 237 17.20 7.97 -10.92
C TRP A 237 16.75 9.17 -11.77
N VAL A 238 16.51 10.33 -11.13
CA VAL A 238 16.16 11.56 -11.85
C VAL A 238 17.33 12.01 -12.73
N PHE A 239 18.56 11.94 -12.23
CA PHE A 239 19.76 12.27 -13.01
C PHE A 239 19.91 11.37 -14.25
N ILE A 240 19.81 10.05 -14.07
CA ILE A 240 19.87 9.07 -15.17
C ILE A 240 18.78 9.37 -16.21
N LEU A 241 17.54 9.60 -15.76
CA LEU A 241 16.44 9.92 -16.67
C LEU A 241 16.65 11.24 -17.41
N LEU A 242 17.21 12.27 -16.75
CA LEU A 242 17.51 13.53 -17.40
C LEU A 242 18.61 13.37 -18.45
N VAL A 243 19.69 12.65 -18.15
CA VAL A 243 20.80 12.39 -19.08
C VAL A 243 20.32 11.57 -20.29
N LEU A 244 19.59 10.47 -20.05
CA LEU A 244 19.03 9.66 -21.12
C LEU A 244 18.06 10.44 -22.01
N ASN A 245 17.28 11.37 -21.45
CA ASN A 245 16.38 12.21 -22.24
C ASN A 245 17.12 13.33 -23.01
N THR A 246 18.24 13.84 -22.49
CA THR A 246 19.07 14.81 -23.23
C THR A 246 19.82 14.18 -24.39
N ASP A 247 20.26 12.92 -24.25
CA ASP A 247 20.96 12.17 -25.30
C ASP A 247 20.01 11.66 -26.41
N MET A 248 18.71 11.59 -26.14
CA MET A 248 17.66 11.20 -27.10
C MET A 248 17.17 12.39 -27.97
N ASN A 249 17.88 13.51 -28.00
CA ASN A 249 17.54 14.66 -28.85
C ASN A 249 17.97 14.40 -30.31
N PRO A 250 17.05 14.32 -31.30
CA PRO A 250 17.37 13.90 -32.67
C PRO A 250 18.09 14.96 -33.53
N ARG A 251 18.79 15.92 -32.91
CA ARG A 251 19.45 17.05 -33.61
C ARG A 251 20.98 16.99 -33.63
N GLN A 252 21.60 15.84 -33.40
CA GLN A 252 23.03 15.67 -33.69
C GLN A 252 23.27 14.45 -34.57
N PRO A 253 24.04 14.56 -35.67
CA PRO A 253 24.49 13.41 -36.41
C PRO A 253 25.38 12.58 -35.49
N SER A 254 25.11 11.26 -35.50
CA SER A 254 25.84 10.23 -34.77
C SER A 254 27.35 10.47 -34.77
N SER A 255 27.89 10.90 -33.63
CA SER A 255 29.27 10.63 -33.28
C SER A 255 29.26 9.75 -32.04
N GLN A 256 29.88 8.58 -32.18
CA GLN A 256 30.02 7.59 -31.11
C GLN A 256 30.82 8.22 -29.97
N VAL A 257 30.17 8.57 -28.87
CA VAL A 257 30.87 8.75 -27.61
C VAL A 257 30.99 7.36 -26.98
N ALA A 258 32.16 6.76 -27.14
CA ALA A 258 32.53 5.55 -26.43
C ALA A 258 32.64 5.86 -24.93
N ILE A 259 31.66 5.41 -24.14
CA ILE A 259 31.88 5.21 -22.71
C ILE A 259 32.64 3.90 -22.59
N GLY A 260 33.97 4.02 -22.61
CA GLY A 260 34.88 2.92 -22.36
C GLY A 260 34.74 2.41 -20.94
N GLY A 261 34.43 1.12 -20.83
CA GLY A 261 34.85 0.26 -19.73
C GLY A 261 33.96 0.28 -18.50
N TYR A 262 32.96 -0.62 -18.46
CA TYR A 262 32.94 -1.76 -17.53
C TYR A 262 31.96 -2.80 -18.10
N CYS A 263 32.47 -3.66 -18.98
CA CYS A 263 31.80 -4.88 -19.40
C CYS A 263 32.44 -6.07 -18.70
N SER A 264 31.66 -6.77 -17.90
CA SER A 264 31.66 -8.24 -17.75
C SER A 264 30.62 -8.57 -16.68
N SER A 265 29.57 -9.36 -16.92
CA SER A 265 29.10 -10.04 -18.11
C SER A 265 27.70 -10.54 -17.77
N THR A 266 26.72 -10.20 -18.60
CA THR A 266 25.40 -10.82 -18.60
C THR A 266 25.53 -12.25 -19.09
N VAL A 267 25.08 -13.22 -18.31
CA VAL A 267 24.56 -14.48 -18.86
C VAL A 267 23.13 -14.64 -18.36
N ILE A 268 22.20 -14.15 -19.17
CA ILE A 268 20.83 -14.61 -19.18
C ILE A 268 20.85 -15.95 -19.91
N THR A 269 20.51 -17.03 -19.23
CA THR A 269 19.94 -18.22 -19.88
C THR A 269 18.71 -18.67 -19.11
N SER A 270 17.55 -18.39 -19.69
CA SER A 270 16.31 -19.10 -19.41
C SER A 270 16.46 -20.59 -19.77
N ARG A 271 16.19 -21.51 -18.85
CA ARG A 271 15.66 -22.85 -19.20
C ARG A 271 14.74 -23.36 -18.10
N PHE A 272 13.60 -23.85 -18.59
CA PHE A 272 12.57 -24.62 -17.92
C PHE A 272 13.09 -25.94 -17.30
N TYR A 273 12.24 -26.49 -16.42
CA TYR A 273 12.08 -27.88 -15.94
C TYR A 273 12.73 -28.31 -14.60
N GLN A 274 11.81 -28.69 -13.70
CA GLN A 274 11.79 -29.86 -12.78
C GLN A 274 12.99 -30.08 -11.82
N PHE A 275 12.73 -29.99 -10.51
CA PHE A 275 12.23 -31.07 -9.64
C PHE A 275 11.53 -30.49 -8.41
#